data_AF-A0A918Y729-F1
#
_entry.id   AF-A0A918Y729-F1
#
_cell.length_a   1.000
_cell.length_b   1.000
_cell.length_c   1.000
_cell.angle_alpha   90.00
_cell.angle_beta   90.00
_cell.angle_gamma   90.00
#
_symmetry.space_group_name_H-M   'P 1'
#
loop_
_entity.id
_entity.type
_entity.pdbx_description
1 polymer ?
#
loop_
_entity_poly.entity_id
_entity_poly.type
_entity_poly.pdbx_seq_one_letter_code
_entity_poly.pdbx_strand_id
1 'polypeptide(L)'
;MAADKIDTIVSLSKRRGFVFPCSEIYGGQRAAWDYGPLGVELKENLKRQWWRYMVTSREDVVGIDSSVILAPEVWVASGHVATFTDPLTECTSCHKRFRADHLEEAYEAKHGRVPENGLADVNCPNCGNKGQFTEPKQFSGLLSTHLGPTQDSGSIAYLRPETAQGIFTNFAQVQTTSRRKPPFGIAQTGKSFRNEITPGNFIFRTREFEQMEMEFFVKPGEDEKWHEYWMEQRWNWYTGLGLREENMRWYEHPKEKLSHYSKRTADIEYRFNFGGSEWGELEGVANRTDYDLSSHAKASGQDLSYFDQEAGERWTPYVIEPAAGVGRAMLAFLLDAYVEDEAPNAKGKMEKRTVLRLDHRLAPVKVAVLPLSRNPELSPKAKGLAQALRQHWNIEFDDAGAIGRRYRRQDEIGTPYCVTVDFDTLDDNAVTVRERDSMKQERVSLDQIEGYLAGRLVGC
;
A
#
# COMPACT_ATOMS: atom_id res chain seq x y z
N MET A 1 24.77 1.17 17.97
CA MET A 1 23.67 0.30 17.52
C MET A 1 23.37 0.68 16.09
N ALA A 2 23.24 -0.27 15.17
CA ALA A 2 22.74 0.06 13.83
C ALA A 2 21.39 0.78 14.01
N ALA A 3 21.17 1.88 13.30
CA ALA A 3 19.86 2.52 13.32
C ALA A 3 18.81 1.49 12.91
N ASP A 4 17.65 1.52 13.55
CA ASP A 4 16.51 0.72 13.09
C ASP A 4 16.29 1.03 11.59
N LYS A 5 16.12 -0.02 10.79
CA LYS A 5 15.90 0.12 9.35
C LYS A 5 14.67 0.99 9.08
N ILE A 6 13.67 0.93 9.96
CA ILE A 6 12.49 1.80 9.91
C ILE A 6 12.86 3.27 10.13
N ASP A 7 13.62 3.61 11.19
CA ASP A 7 14.05 4.99 11.45
C ASP A 7 14.84 5.57 10.27
N THR A 8 15.64 4.71 9.64
CA THR A 8 16.41 5.05 8.44
C THR A 8 15.48 5.38 7.26
N ILE A 9 14.44 4.57 7.01
CA ILE A 9 13.43 4.84 5.98
C ILE A 9 12.61 6.09 6.30
N VAL A 10 12.23 6.32 7.56
CA VAL A 10 11.50 7.53 7.97
C VAL A 10 12.34 8.78 7.67
N SER A 11 13.62 8.76 8.05
CA SER A 11 14.56 9.85 7.79
C SER A 11 14.78 10.08 6.29
N LEU A 12 15.00 9.01 5.52
CA LEU A 12 15.15 9.07 4.07
C LEU A 12 13.89 9.65 3.42
N SER A 13 12.72 9.19 3.84
CA SER A 13 11.42 9.59 3.28
C SER A 13 11.20 11.08 3.45
N LYS A 14 11.48 11.63 4.64
CA LYS A 14 11.39 13.08 4.88
C LYS A 14 12.40 13.87 4.07
N ARG A 15 13.68 13.43 4.05
CA ARG A 15 14.77 14.15 3.37
C ARG A 15 14.61 14.18 1.84
N ARG A 16 14.08 13.11 1.25
CA ARG A 16 13.96 12.97 -0.21
C ARG A 16 12.58 13.31 -0.75
N GLY A 17 11.57 13.49 0.11
CA GLY A 17 10.24 13.89 -0.32
C GLY A 17 9.34 12.73 -0.72
N PHE A 18 9.46 11.60 0.00
CA PHE A 18 8.47 10.52 -0.07
C PHE A 18 7.28 10.79 0.86
N VAL A 19 7.53 11.05 2.14
CA VAL A 19 6.46 11.18 3.14
C VAL A 19 6.82 12.26 4.16
N PHE A 20 5.83 13.07 4.52
CA PHE A 20 5.91 14.14 5.50
C PHE A 20 4.86 13.96 6.61
N PRO A 21 5.15 14.39 7.84
CA PRO A 21 4.10 14.53 8.86
C PRO A 21 2.99 15.46 8.34
N CYS A 22 1.74 15.03 8.40
CA CYS A 22 0.63 15.87 7.97
C CYS A 22 0.53 17.12 8.85
N SER A 23 0.32 18.29 8.24
CA SER A 23 0.21 19.56 8.97
C SER A 23 1.43 19.88 9.85
N GLU A 24 2.65 19.53 9.39
CA GLU A 24 3.89 19.65 10.17
C GLU A 24 4.09 21.06 10.76
N ILE A 25 3.81 22.12 10.00
CA ILE A 25 3.96 23.52 10.45
C ILE A 25 3.02 23.91 11.61
N TYR A 26 1.96 23.12 11.85
CA TYR A 26 1.01 23.29 12.96
C TYR A 26 1.27 22.34 14.13
N GLY A 27 2.42 21.66 14.15
CA GLY A 27 2.76 20.66 15.18
C GLY A 27 2.39 19.22 14.82
N GLY A 28 1.83 19.00 13.63
CA GLY A 28 1.52 17.69 13.10
C GLY A 28 0.17 17.13 13.55
N GLN A 29 -0.54 16.46 12.63
CA GLN A 29 -1.72 15.67 12.96
C GLN A 29 -1.30 14.22 13.23
N ARG A 30 -1.59 13.71 14.42
CA ARG A 30 -1.23 12.33 14.80
C ARG A 30 -1.92 11.33 13.86
N ALA A 31 -1.15 10.33 13.40
CA ALA A 31 -1.61 9.26 12.51
C ALA A 31 -2.00 9.70 11.09
N ALA A 32 -1.54 10.88 10.68
CA ALA A 32 -1.77 11.42 9.35
C ALA A 32 -0.44 11.81 8.71
N TRP A 33 -0.32 11.52 7.42
CA TRP A 33 0.91 11.71 6.66
C TRP A 33 0.58 12.22 5.27
N ASP A 34 1.38 13.16 4.79
CA ASP A 34 1.30 13.69 3.44
C ASP A 34 2.38 13.02 2.57
N TYR A 35 2.04 12.71 1.31
CA TYR A 35 2.99 12.11 0.37
C TYR A 35 3.63 13.24 -0.45
N GLY A 36 4.95 13.34 -0.40
CA GLY A 36 5.71 14.33 -1.17
C GLY A 36 5.84 13.97 -2.65
N PRO A 37 6.57 14.73 -3.47
CA PRO A 37 6.66 14.51 -4.92
C PRO A 37 7.06 13.08 -5.31
N LEU A 38 8.07 12.50 -4.64
CA LEU A 38 8.49 11.11 -4.92
C LEU A 38 7.51 10.09 -4.34
N GLY A 39 6.86 10.43 -3.24
CA GLY A 39 5.89 9.56 -2.58
C GLY A 39 4.63 9.39 -3.38
N VAL A 40 4.11 10.48 -3.95
CA VAL A 40 2.96 10.45 -4.85
C VAL A 40 3.28 9.58 -6.07
N GLU A 41 4.42 9.78 -6.71
CA GLU A 41 4.83 8.98 -7.88
C GLU A 41 5.00 7.49 -7.53
N LEU A 42 5.65 7.13 -6.42
CA LEU A 42 5.74 5.74 -5.97
C LEU A 42 4.36 5.13 -5.71
N LYS A 43 3.50 5.88 -5.02
CA LYS A 43 2.15 5.46 -4.66
C LYS A 43 1.26 5.25 -5.89
N GLU A 44 1.32 6.17 -6.86
CA GLU A 44 0.59 6.04 -8.12
C GLU A 44 1.14 4.87 -8.95
N ASN A 45 2.46 4.69 -9.02
CA ASN A 45 3.04 3.53 -9.70
C ASN A 45 2.57 2.21 -9.07
N LEU A 46 2.54 2.11 -7.74
CA LEU A 46 2.02 0.94 -7.03
C LEU A 46 0.56 0.65 -7.40
N LYS A 47 -0.31 1.66 -7.33
CA LYS A 47 -1.73 1.52 -7.72
C LYS A 47 -1.89 1.12 -9.18
N ARG A 48 -1.10 1.70 -10.09
CA ARG A 48 -1.11 1.35 -11.52
C ARG A 48 -0.65 -0.09 -11.76
N GLN A 49 0.40 -0.54 -11.09
CA GLN A 49 0.86 -1.93 -11.21
C GLN A 49 -0.15 -2.92 -10.64
N TRP A 50 -0.81 -2.56 -9.53
CA TRP A 50 -1.90 -3.36 -8.98
C TRP A 50 -3.09 -3.42 -9.94
N TRP A 51 -3.54 -2.27 -10.44
CA TRP A 51 -4.66 -2.18 -11.38
C TRP A 51 -4.38 -2.92 -12.68
N ARG A 52 -3.15 -2.83 -13.18
CA ARG A 52 -2.73 -3.60 -14.36
C ARG A 52 -2.88 -5.09 -14.09
N TYR A 53 -2.31 -5.58 -12.99
CA TYR A 53 -2.31 -7.00 -12.65
C TYR A 53 -3.72 -7.54 -12.34
N MET A 54 -4.52 -6.76 -11.62
CA MET A 54 -5.84 -7.16 -11.14
C MET A 54 -6.95 -6.89 -12.14
N VAL A 55 -6.76 -6.00 -13.11
CA VAL A 55 -7.84 -5.59 -14.02
C VAL A 55 -7.41 -5.68 -15.48
N THR A 56 -6.43 -4.89 -15.92
CA THR A 56 -6.22 -4.70 -17.37
C THR A 56 -5.39 -5.79 -18.05
N SER A 57 -4.67 -6.63 -17.29
CA SER A 57 -3.94 -7.79 -17.81
C SER A 57 -4.73 -9.09 -17.72
N ARG A 58 -6.01 -9.03 -17.36
CA ARG A 58 -6.89 -10.19 -17.24
C ARG A 58 -8.27 -9.87 -17.82
N GLU A 59 -9.03 -10.92 -18.11
CA GLU A 59 -10.34 -10.78 -18.75
C GLU A 59 -11.50 -10.96 -17.78
N ASP A 60 -11.26 -11.40 -16.55
CA ASP A 60 -12.26 -11.85 -15.58
C ASP A 60 -12.54 -10.82 -14.47
N VAL A 61 -11.86 -9.68 -14.46
CA VAL A 61 -12.06 -8.62 -13.46
C VAL A 61 -12.34 -7.28 -14.13
N VAL A 62 -13.26 -6.51 -13.55
CA VAL A 62 -13.62 -5.15 -13.99
C VAL A 62 -13.44 -4.15 -12.86
N GLY A 63 -13.32 -2.88 -13.18
CA GLY A 63 -13.08 -1.82 -12.20
C GLY A 63 -14.32 -0.99 -11.86
N ILE A 64 -14.39 -0.47 -10.64
CA ILE A 64 -15.32 0.60 -10.24
C ILE A 64 -14.61 1.67 -9.39
N ASP A 65 -15.28 2.81 -9.22
CA ASP A 65 -14.93 3.84 -8.25
C ASP A 65 -16.21 4.36 -7.57
N SER A 66 -16.42 3.93 -6.32
CA SER A 66 -17.57 4.26 -5.51
C SER A 66 -17.29 5.44 -4.58
N SER A 67 -18.36 6.13 -4.17
CA SER A 67 -18.29 7.22 -3.21
C SER A 67 -17.68 6.78 -1.86
N VAL A 68 -16.99 7.72 -1.20
CA VAL A 68 -16.49 7.54 0.17
C VAL A 68 -17.63 7.52 1.20
N ILE A 69 -18.65 8.35 0.98
CA ILE A 69 -19.82 8.43 1.85
C ILE A 69 -20.94 7.69 1.16
N LEU A 70 -21.33 6.56 1.76
CA LEU A 70 -22.48 5.74 1.35
C LEU A 70 -23.68 5.99 2.28
N ALA A 71 -24.85 5.49 1.87
CA ALA A 71 -26.04 5.53 2.72
C ALA A 71 -25.76 4.80 4.06
N PRO A 72 -26.16 5.34 5.22
CA PRO A 72 -25.88 4.75 6.54
C PRO A 72 -26.33 3.29 6.67
N GLU A 73 -27.43 2.93 5.99
CA GLU A 73 -28.02 1.60 5.95
C GLU A 73 -27.04 0.54 5.41
N VAL A 74 -26.11 0.93 4.53
CA VAL A 74 -25.05 0.04 4.01
C VAL A 74 -24.16 -0.46 5.15
N TRP A 75 -23.81 0.41 6.10
CA TRP A 75 -22.97 0.10 7.26
C TRP A 75 -23.73 -0.66 8.35
N VAL A 76 -25.05 -0.52 8.39
CA VAL A 76 -25.93 -1.33 9.24
C VAL A 76 -26.05 -2.74 8.67
N ALA A 77 -26.35 -2.85 7.37
CA ALA A 77 -26.52 -4.14 6.68
C ALA A 77 -25.26 -4.99 6.73
N SER A 78 -24.09 -4.38 6.54
CA SER A 78 -22.78 -5.05 6.63
C SER A 78 -22.32 -5.34 8.06
N GLY A 79 -23.06 -4.91 9.08
CA GLY A 79 -22.74 -5.13 10.50
C GLY A 79 -21.72 -4.15 11.10
N HIS A 80 -21.07 -3.29 10.30
CA HIS A 80 -20.05 -2.36 10.76
C HIS A 80 -20.51 -1.46 11.92
N VAL A 81 -21.74 -0.94 11.87
CA VAL A 81 -22.27 -0.10 12.96
C VAL A 81 -22.36 -0.88 14.28
N ALA A 82 -22.62 -2.18 14.23
CA ALA A 82 -22.80 -3.02 15.41
C ALA A 82 -21.49 -3.61 15.94
N THR A 83 -20.55 -3.98 15.06
CA THR A 83 -19.39 -4.81 15.42
C THR A 83 -18.04 -4.14 15.21
N PHE A 84 -17.97 -3.01 14.50
CA PHE A 84 -16.70 -2.31 14.23
C PHE A 84 -16.27 -1.46 15.43
N THR A 85 -16.01 -2.13 16.55
CA THR A 85 -15.61 -1.51 17.82
C THR A 85 -14.38 -2.19 18.40
N ASP A 86 -13.45 -1.38 18.92
CA ASP A 86 -12.25 -1.84 19.61
C ASP A 86 -12.35 -1.60 21.12
N PRO A 87 -11.77 -2.49 21.97
CA PRO A 87 -11.75 -2.31 23.42
C PRO A 87 -10.71 -1.24 23.81
N LEU A 88 -11.17 -0.03 24.09
CA LEU A 88 -10.37 1.12 24.49
C LEU A 88 -10.11 1.13 26.00
N THR A 89 -8.85 1.23 26.41
CA THR A 89 -8.44 1.52 27.80
C THR A 89 -7.51 2.73 27.86
N GLU A 90 -7.46 3.40 29.01
CA GLU A 90 -6.56 4.53 29.29
C GLU A 90 -5.66 4.20 30.48
N CYS A 91 -4.36 4.48 30.37
CA CYS A 91 -3.48 4.40 31.53
C CYS A 91 -3.76 5.55 32.50
N THR A 92 -4.19 5.23 33.72
CA THR A 92 -4.53 6.22 34.77
C THR A 92 -3.34 7.03 35.25
N SER A 93 -2.11 6.63 34.92
CA SER A 93 -0.89 7.35 35.29
C SER A 93 -0.39 8.35 34.25
N CYS A 94 -0.46 8.02 32.95
CA CYS A 94 0.07 8.86 31.88
C CYS A 94 -0.99 9.33 30.88
N HIS A 95 -2.25 8.94 31.08
CA HIS A 95 -3.41 9.27 30.24
C HIS A 95 -3.26 8.89 28.76
N LYS A 96 -2.29 8.00 28.43
CA LYS A 96 -2.20 7.42 27.10
C LYS A 96 -3.25 6.33 26.95
N ARG A 97 -3.90 6.35 25.80
CA ARG A 97 -4.91 5.39 25.38
C ARG A 97 -4.30 4.23 24.61
N PHE A 98 -4.83 3.05 24.87
CA PHE A 98 -4.37 1.79 24.30
C PHE A 98 -5.56 0.92 23.94
N ARG A 99 -5.32 -0.03 23.04
CA ARG A 99 -6.20 -1.16 22.80
C ARG A 99 -5.92 -2.23 23.85
N ALA A 100 -6.96 -2.65 24.59
CA ALA A 100 -6.81 -3.57 25.71
C ALA A 100 -6.32 -4.95 25.26
N ASP A 101 -6.86 -5.46 24.16
CA ASP A 101 -6.45 -6.71 23.53
C ASP A 101 -4.98 -6.69 23.09
N HIS A 102 -4.52 -5.61 22.43
CA HIS A 102 -3.11 -5.47 22.05
C HIS A 102 -2.15 -5.49 23.27
N LEU A 103 -2.57 -4.96 24.42
CA LEU A 103 -1.77 -4.98 25.64
C LEU A 103 -1.62 -6.41 26.18
N GLU A 104 -2.69 -7.20 26.11
CA GLU A 104 -2.71 -8.60 26.54
C GLU A 104 -1.92 -9.50 25.57
N GLU A 105 -2.08 -9.32 24.26
CA GLU A 105 -1.29 -10.03 23.24
C GLU A 105 0.22 -9.74 23.37
N ALA A 106 0.59 -8.48 23.61
CA ALA A 106 1.98 -8.10 23.84
C ALA A 106 2.54 -8.71 25.15
N TYR A 107 1.69 -8.83 26.18
CA TYR A 107 2.06 -9.53 27.41
C TYR A 107 2.30 -11.02 27.15
N GLU A 108 1.38 -11.68 26.43
CA GLU A 108 1.48 -13.09 26.08
C GLU A 108 2.71 -13.40 25.24
N ALA A 109 2.98 -12.60 24.20
CA ALA A 109 4.16 -12.76 23.37
C ALA A 109 5.47 -12.66 24.18
N LYS A 110 5.50 -11.83 25.23
CA LYS A 110 6.68 -11.65 26.08
C LYS A 110 6.82 -12.73 27.17
N HIS A 111 5.72 -13.23 27.73
CA HIS A 111 5.74 -14.12 28.89
C HIS A 111 5.34 -15.57 28.57
N GLY A 112 4.91 -15.85 27.34
CA GLY A 112 4.44 -17.17 26.89
C GLY A 112 3.10 -17.58 27.49
N ARG A 113 2.34 -16.65 28.08
CA ARG A 113 1.03 -16.92 28.70
C ARG A 113 0.17 -15.65 28.72
N VAL A 114 -1.14 -15.83 28.61
CA VAL A 114 -2.12 -14.76 28.84
C VAL A 114 -2.05 -14.22 30.28
N PRO A 115 -2.31 -12.92 30.50
CA PRO A 115 -2.32 -12.35 31.85
C PRO A 115 -3.50 -12.89 32.67
N GLU A 116 -3.20 -13.53 33.81
CA GLU A 116 -4.21 -14.18 34.67
C GLU A 116 -5.27 -13.21 35.21
N ASN A 117 -4.88 -11.97 35.52
CA ASN A 117 -5.79 -10.92 35.99
C ASN A 117 -6.05 -9.84 34.92
N GLY A 118 -5.91 -10.17 33.64
CA GLY A 118 -6.07 -9.22 32.53
C GLY A 118 -5.13 -8.02 32.63
N LEU A 119 -5.62 -6.82 32.31
CA LEU A 119 -4.84 -5.57 32.34
C LEU A 119 -4.18 -5.25 33.70
N ALA A 120 -4.64 -5.84 34.82
CA ALA A 120 -4.02 -5.65 36.14
C ALA A 120 -2.58 -6.19 36.19
N ASP A 121 -2.27 -7.20 35.36
CA ASP A 121 -0.94 -7.79 35.27
C ASP A 121 -0.02 -7.12 34.24
N VAL A 122 -0.56 -6.21 33.44
CA VAL A 122 0.16 -5.58 32.34
C VAL A 122 0.82 -4.28 32.78
N ASN A 123 2.07 -4.08 32.35
CA ASN A 123 2.78 -2.81 32.50
C ASN A 123 2.41 -1.86 31.36
N CYS A 124 2.15 -0.59 31.67
CA CYS A 124 1.97 0.44 30.66
C CYS A 124 3.22 0.54 29.77
N PRO A 125 3.11 0.33 28.44
CA PRO A 125 4.26 0.39 27.54
C PRO A 125 4.95 1.77 27.52
N ASN A 126 4.24 2.82 27.94
CA ASN A 126 4.76 4.18 27.92
C ASN A 126 5.45 4.60 29.22
N CYS A 127 4.87 4.30 30.39
CA CYS A 127 5.39 4.78 31.68
C CYS A 127 5.86 3.66 32.61
N GLY A 128 5.68 2.39 32.23
CA GLY A 128 6.11 1.23 33.01
C GLY A 128 5.22 0.86 34.20
N ASN A 129 4.26 1.72 34.60
CA ASN A 129 3.37 1.45 35.72
C ASN A 129 2.49 0.21 35.47
N LYS A 130 2.46 -0.71 36.43
CA LYS A 130 1.70 -1.98 36.35
C LYS A 130 0.25 -1.77 36.77
N GLY A 131 -0.69 -2.32 35.99
CA GLY A 131 -2.11 -2.42 36.36
C GLY A 131 -2.87 -1.09 36.46
N GLN A 132 -2.29 0.01 36.01
CA GLN A 132 -2.86 1.36 36.09
C GLN A 132 -3.65 1.67 34.82
N PHE A 133 -4.75 0.95 34.59
CA PHE A 133 -5.60 1.07 33.41
C PHE A 133 -7.09 1.21 33.79
N THR A 134 -7.85 1.98 33.01
CA THR A 134 -9.32 2.04 33.16
C THR A 134 -9.97 0.76 32.65
N GLU A 135 -11.20 0.48 33.09
CA GLU A 135 -12.02 -0.57 32.49
C GLU A 135 -12.17 -0.35 30.97
N PRO A 136 -11.96 -1.38 30.14
CA PRO A 136 -12.13 -1.26 28.70
C PRO A 136 -13.55 -0.86 28.30
N LYS A 137 -13.67 0.09 27.38
CA LYS A 137 -14.95 0.50 26.77
C LYS A 137 -14.91 0.26 25.27
N GLN A 138 -16.04 -0.15 24.69
CA GLN A 138 -16.14 -0.33 23.25
C GLN A 138 -16.11 1.03 22.55
N PHE A 139 -15.15 1.22 21.65
CA PHE A 139 -14.96 2.44 20.89
C PHE A 139 -15.16 2.16 19.40
N SER A 140 -16.07 2.88 18.75
CA SER A 140 -16.32 2.67 17.32
C SER A 140 -15.11 3.05 16.48
N GLY A 141 -14.69 2.13 15.62
CA GLY A 141 -13.69 2.37 14.59
C GLY A 141 -14.21 3.20 13.41
N LEU A 142 -15.51 3.49 13.33
CA LEU A 142 -16.08 4.31 12.27
C LEU A 142 -15.83 5.80 12.52
N LEU A 143 -15.53 6.54 11.47
CA LEU A 143 -15.52 8.00 11.48
C LEU A 143 -16.86 8.52 10.97
N SER A 144 -17.62 9.17 11.84
CA SER A 144 -18.93 9.75 11.53
C SER A 144 -18.85 11.24 11.20
N THR A 145 -19.79 11.70 10.38
CA THR A 145 -20.07 13.10 10.04
C THR A 145 -21.58 13.31 9.94
N HIS A 146 -22.02 14.54 9.66
CA HIS A 146 -23.42 14.87 9.41
C HIS A 146 -23.58 15.42 7.99
N LEU A 147 -24.54 14.88 7.23
CA LEU A 147 -24.92 15.38 5.91
C LEU A 147 -26.14 16.29 6.02
N GLY A 148 -26.00 17.54 5.57
CA GLY A 148 -27.07 18.51 5.54
C GLY A 148 -26.89 19.65 6.54
N PRO A 149 -27.86 20.57 6.62
CA PRO A 149 -27.75 21.79 7.42
C PRO A 149 -27.94 21.55 8.92
N THR A 150 -28.52 20.42 9.32
CA THR A 150 -28.79 20.05 10.72
C THR A 150 -27.87 18.91 11.16
N GLN A 151 -27.48 18.92 12.44
CA GLN A 151 -26.68 17.85 13.07
C GLN A 151 -27.55 16.98 13.97
N ASP A 152 -28.67 16.50 13.42
CA ASP A 152 -29.59 15.56 14.06
C ASP A 152 -29.22 14.10 13.76
N SER A 153 -29.82 13.15 14.47
CA SER A 153 -29.51 11.72 14.28
C SER A 153 -29.84 11.21 12.87
N GLY A 154 -30.78 11.83 12.17
CA GLY A 154 -31.16 11.47 10.80
C GLY A 154 -30.13 11.89 9.74
N SER A 155 -29.18 12.77 10.08
CA SER A 155 -28.14 13.24 9.16
C SER A 155 -26.81 12.51 9.31
N ILE A 156 -26.69 11.56 10.26
CA ILE A 156 -25.43 10.84 10.50
C ILE A 156 -25.03 10.08 9.24
N ALA A 157 -23.80 10.28 8.81
CA ALA A 157 -23.16 9.53 7.75
C ALA A 157 -21.76 9.09 8.20
N TYR A 158 -21.17 8.15 7.48
CA TYR A 158 -19.87 7.60 7.81
C TYR A 158 -18.91 7.75 6.64
N LEU A 159 -17.65 8.03 6.95
CA LEU A 159 -16.56 7.81 6.02
C LEU A 159 -16.28 6.30 5.98
N ARG A 160 -16.27 5.71 4.79
CA ARG A 160 -16.12 4.26 4.64
C ARG A 160 -14.84 3.73 5.32
N PRO A 161 -14.92 2.65 6.14
CA PRO A 161 -13.75 1.99 6.73
C PRO A 161 -13.06 0.98 5.81
N GLU A 162 -13.71 0.64 4.70
CA GLU A 162 -13.27 -0.26 3.63
C GLU A 162 -13.89 0.15 2.29
N THR A 163 -13.38 -0.37 1.18
CA THR A 163 -13.87 -0.06 -0.16
C THR A 163 -14.85 -1.13 -0.70
N ALA A 164 -14.81 -2.34 -0.16
CA ALA A 164 -15.64 -3.50 -0.52
C ALA A 164 -17.15 -3.23 -0.60
N GLN A 165 -17.72 -2.49 0.36
CA GLN A 165 -19.16 -2.20 0.38
C GLN A 165 -19.66 -1.43 -0.86
N GLY A 166 -18.79 -0.62 -1.48
CA GLY A 166 -19.09 0.03 -2.74
C GLY A 166 -19.24 -0.96 -3.91
N ILE A 167 -18.49 -2.06 -3.86
CA ILE A 167 -18.54 -3.14 -4.83
C ILE A 167 -19.82 -3.95 -4.67
N PHE A 168 -20.14 -4.39 -3.45
CA PHE A 168 -21.34 -5.20 -3.20
C PHE A 168 -22.63 -4.48 -3.58
N THR A 169 -22.74 -3.19 -3.24
CA THR A 169 -23.92 -2.38 -3.59
C THR A 169 -24.09 -2.15 -5.09
N ASN A 170 -23.02 -2.30 -5.88
CA ASN A 170 -23.06 -2.16 -7.34
C ASN A 170 -22.98 -3.50 -8.10
N PHE A 171 -22.94 -4.64 -7.40
CA PHE A 171 -22.75 -5.97 -7.99
C PHE A 171 -23.66 -6.22 -9.22
N ALA A 172 -24.98 -6.06 -9.06
CA ALA A 172 -25.94 -6.33 -10.13
C ALA A 172 -25.78 -5.40 -11.34
N GLN A 173 -25.48 -4.11 -11.10
CA GLN A 173 -25.27 -3.14 -12.17
C GLN A 173 -23.99 -3.43 -12.94
N VAL A 174 -22.90 -3.72 -12.24
CA VAL A 174 -21.61 -4.06 -12.84
C VAL A 174 -21.74 -5.34 -13.64
N GLN A 175 -22.32 -6.40 -13.06
CA GLN A 175 -22.54 -7.67 -13.75
C GLN A 175 -23.28 -7.47 -15.08
N THR A 176 -24.37 -6.71 -15.04
CA THR A 176 -25.22 -6.45 -16.22
C THR A 176 -24.48 -5.62 -17.28
N THR A 177 -23.88 -4.51 -16.89
CA THR A 177 -23.26 -3.54 -17.82
C THR A 177 -21.96 -4.06 -18.42
N SER A 178 -21.18 -4.81 -17.65
CA SER A 178 -19.95 -5.46 -18.12
C SER A 178 -20.17 -6.85 -18.74
N ARG A 179 -21.43 -7.34 -18.76
CA ARG A 179 -21.83 -8.65 -19.30
C ARG A 179 -21.02 -9.80 -18.72
N ARG A 180 -20.73 -9.74 -17.42
CA ARG A 180 -19.95 -10.76 -16.72
C ARG A 180 -20.85 -11.85 -16.16
N LYS A 181 -20.28 -13.04 -16.05
CA LYS A 181 -20.86 -14.21 -15.38
C LYS A 181 -19.83 -14.71 -14.37
N PRO A 182 -20.23 -15.13 -13.16
CA PRO A 182 -19.33 -15.84 -12.27
C PRO A 182 -18.65 -17.04 -12.96
N PRO A 183 -17.35 -17.29 -12.71
CA PRO A 183 -16.48 -16.50 -11.84
C PRO A 183 -16.04 -15.17 -12.49
N PHE A 184 -16.17 -14.07 -11.76
CA PHE A 184 -15.64 -12.76 -12.17
C PHE A 184 -15.39 -11.88 -10.94
N GLY A 185 -14.49 -10.90 -11.07
CA GLY A 185 -14.20 -9.95 -10.01
C GLY A 185 -14.57 -8.51 -10.31
N ILE A 186 -14.71 -7.73 -9.25
CA ILE A 186 -14.83 -6.28 -9.30
C ILE A 186 -13.75 -5.70 -8.39
N ALA A 187 -12.89 -4.85 -8.95
CA ALA A 187 -11.78 -4.23 -8.25
C ALA A 187 -12.03 -2.75 -8.00
N GLN A 188 -11.53 -2.25 -6.87
CA GLN A 188 -11.57 -0.85 -6.51
C GLN A 188 -10.27 -0.43 -5.82
N THR A 189 -9.82 0.79 -6.13
CA THR A 189 -8.79 1.47 -5.32
C THR A 189 -9.36 2.77 -4.80
N GLY A 190 -9.13 3.09 -3.53
CA GLY A 190 -9.60 4.37 -3.01
C GLY A 190 -9.33 4.55 -1.52
N LYS A 191 -9.75 5.71 -1.01
CA LYS A 191 -9.55 6.06 0.41
C LYS A 191 -10.49 5.29 1.33
N SER A 192 -9.99 4.98 2.51
CA SER A 192 -10.72 4.40 3.63
C SER A 192 -10.26 5.04 4.94
N PHE A 193 -11.15 4.98 5.94
CA PHE A 193 -11.06 5.76 7.16
C PHE A 193 -11.33 4.89 8.38
N ARG A 194 -10.34 4.75 9.27
CA ARG A 194 -10.49 4.00 10.52
C ARG A 194 -10.11 4.88 11.70
N ASN A 195 -10.97 4.94 12.70
CA ASN A 195 -10.77 5.73 13.91
C ASN A 195 -9.77 5.04 14.86
N GLU A 196 -8.53 4.91 14.43
CA GLU A 196 -7.50 4.13 15.12
C GLU A 196 -7.19 4.70 16.52
N ILE A 197 -7.24 3.82 17.53
CA ILE A 197 -6.95 4.13 18.94
C ILE A 197 -5.44 4.26 19.15
N THR A 198 -4.67 3.34 18.58
CA THR A 198 -3.21 3.24 18.76
C THR A 198 -2.49 3.42 17.42
N PRO A 199 -2.43 4.66 16.91
CA PRO A 199 -1.64 4.94 15.72
C PRO A 199 -0.15 4.86 16.04
N GLY A 200 0.62 4.30 15.11
CA GLY A 200 2.05 4.06 15.27
C GLY A 200 2.70 3.50 14.00
N ASN A 201 4.02 3.29 14.07
CA ASN A 201 4.80 2.66 13.01
C ASN A 201 4.73 3.39 11.66
N PHE A 202 4.93 4.72 11.68
CA PHE A 202 4.96 5.56 10.49
C PHE A 202 3.66 5.48 9.67
N ILE A 203 3.72 5.15 8.38
CA ILE A 203 2.55 5.02 7.49
C ILE A 203 1.83 3.66 7.58
N PHE A 204 2.22 2.80 8.52
CA PHE A 204 1.63 1.46 8.66
C PHE A 204 0.23 1.48 9.30
N ARG A 205 0.01 2.34 10.31
CA ARG A 205 -1.28 2.55 10.98
C ARG A 205 -1.66 4.02 10.98
N THR A 206 -2.55 4.38 10.05
CA THR A 206 -3.06 5.75 9.85
C THR A 206 -4.58 5.76 9.93
N ARG A 207 -5.17 6.94 10.18
CA ARG A 207 -6.64 7.08 10.22
C ARG A 207 -7.27 7.24 8.85
N GLU A 208 -6.49 7.75 7.91
CA GLU A 208 -6.81 7.87 6.50
C GLU A 208 -5.75 7.09 5.72
N PHE A 209 -6.17 6.20 4.85
CA PHE A 209 -5.29 5.41 3.99
C PHE A 209 -6.00 5.07 2.68
N GLU A 210 -5.26 4.50 1.75
CA GLU A 210 -5.82 3.97 0.50
C GLU A 210 -5.71 2.45 0.51
N GLN A 211 -6.75 1.80 0.00
CA GLN A 211 -6.80 0.36 -0.19
C GLN A 211 -6.89 0.02 -1.67
N MET A 212 -6.52 -1.22 -1.97
CA MET A 212 -6.73 -1.86 -3.25
C MET A 212 -7.42 -3.19 -2.94
N GLU A 213 -8.71 -3.27 -3.21
CA GLU A 213 -9.56 -4.41 -2.87
C GLU A 213 -10.22 -4.95 -4.13
N MET A 214 -10.46 -6.27 -4.16
CA MET A 214 -11.15 -6.92 -5.25
C MET A 214 -12.07 -7.99 -4.69
N GLU A 215 -13.34 -7.96 -5.11
CA GLU A 215 -14.33 -8.97 -4.74
C GLU A 215 -14.49 -9.93 -5.91
N PHE A 216 -14.05 -11.19 -5.75
CA PHE A 216 -14.17 -12.23 -6.77
C PHE A 216 -15.38 -13.12 -6.48
N PHE A 217 -16.41 -12.98 -7.31
CA PHE A 217 -17.70 -13.66 -7.17
C PHE A 217 -17.63 -15.03 -7.83
N VAL A 218 -17.82 -16.09 -7.05
CA VAL A 218 -17.66 -17.49 -7.47
C VAL A 218 -18.88 -18.32 -7.11
N LYS A 219 -19.02 -19.47 -7.76
CA LYS A 219 -20.07 -20.43 -7.43
C LYS A 219 -19.77 -21.10 -6.07
N PRO A 220 -20.75 -21.23 -5.16
CA PRO A 220 -20.55 -21.99 -3.92
C PRO A 220 -20.04 -23.41 -4.20
N GLY A 221 -19.02 -23.85 -3.47
CA GLY A 221 -18.35 -25.14 -3.69
C GLY A 221 -17.09 -25.07 -4.55
N GLU A 222 -16.87 -23.97 -5.29
CA GLU A 222 -15.59 -23.68 -5.96
C GLU A 222 -14.71 -22.68 -5.17
N ASP A 223 -15.23 -22.14 -4.07
CA ASP A 223 -14.64 -21.05 -3.31
C ASP A 223 -13.23 -21.34 -2.78
N GLU A 224 -12.96 -22.55 -2.30
CA GLU A 224 -11.64 -22.91 -1.76
C GLU A 224 -10.56 -22.91 -2.86
N LYS A 225 -10.89 -23.43 -4.05
CA LYS A 225 -9.99 -23.40 -5.21
C LYS A 225 -9.66 -21.96 -5.61
N TRP A 226 -10.66 -21.09 -5.64
CA TRP A 226 -10.46 -19.68 -5.99
C TRP A 226 -9.74 -18.90 -4.90
N HIS A 227 -9.93 -19.27 -3.62
CA HIS A 227 -9.18 -18.73 -2.50
C HIS A 227 -7.68 -19.01 -2.64
N GLU A 228 -7.30 -20.27 -2.89
CA GLU A 228 -5.91 -20.66 -3.13
C GLU A 228 -5.31 -20.00 -4.37
N TYR A 229 -6.07 -19.95 -5.47
CA TYR A 229 -5.66 -19.24 -6.68
C TYR A 229 -5.30 -17.79 -6.38
N TRP A 230 -6.20 -17.06 -5.71
CA TRP A 230 -5.94 -15.65 -5.41
C TRP A 230 -4.81 -15.46 -4.42
N MET A 231 -4.65 -16.33 -3.42
CA MET A 231 -3.48 -16.32 -2.55
C MET A 231 -2.17 -16.35 -3.36
N GLU A 232 -2.04 -17.31 -4.30
CA GLU A 232 -0.87 -17.41 -5.17
C GLU A 232 -0.72 -16.18 -6.09
N GLN A 233 -1.81 -15.71 -6.69
CA GLN A 233 -1.78 -14.52 -7.54
C GLN A 233 -1.27 -13.29 -6.80
N ARG A 234 -1.69 -13.09 -5.54
CA ARG A 234 -1.28 -11.94 -4.74
C ARG A 234 0.17 -12.07 -4.27
N TRP A 235 0.60 -13.27 -3.87
CA TRP A 235 2.02 -13.54 -3.58
C TRP A 235 2.92 -13.20 -4.77
N ASN A 236 2.57 -13.71 -5.95
CA ASN A 236 3.32 -13.48 -7.19
C ASN A 236 3.38 -12.01 -7.61
N TRP A 237 2.37 -11.21 -7.27
CA TRP A 237 2.39 -9.76 -7.54
C TRP A 237 3.47 -9.06 -6.72
N TYR A 238 3.58 -9.37 -5.43
CA TYR A 238 4.58 -8.79 -4.54
C TYR A 238 6.00 -9.22 -4.90
N THR A 239 6.23 -10.53 -5.06
CA THR A 239 7.56 -11.07 -5.41
C THR A 239 7.97 -10.66 -6.81
N GLY A 240 7.02 -10.65 -7.75
CA GLY A 240 7.22 -10.17 -9.11
C GLY A 240 7.58 -8.69 -9.20
N LEU A 241 7.32 -7.88 -8.17
CA LEU A 241 7.73 -6.47 -8.06
C LEU A 241 8.96 -6.27 -7.14
N GLY A 242 9.62 -7.35 -6.74
CA GLY A 242 10.91 -7.33 -6.06
C GLY A 242 10.87 -7.46 -4.54
N LEU A 243 9.72 -7.78 -3.91
CA LEU A 243 9.77 -8.21 -2.51
C LEU A 243 10.44 -9.58 -2.41
N ARG A 244 11.40 -9.67 -1.49
CA ARG A 244 12.11 -10.92 -1.18
C ARG A 244 11.24 -11.87 -0.36
N GLU A 245 11.14 -13.10 -0.83
CA GLU A 245 10.33 -14.15 -0.19
C GLU A 245 10.76 -14.42 1.26
N GLU A 246 12.05 -14.31 1.60
CA GLU A 246 12.51 -14.54 2.97
C GLU A 246 11.96 -13.51 3.99
N ASN A 247 11.42 -12.40 3.51
CA ASN A 247 10.77 -11.36 4.32
C ASN A 247 9.24 -11.41 4.24
N MET A 248 8.68 -12.42 3.58
CA MET A 248 7.24 -12.63 3.46
C MET A 248 6.84 -13.98 4.08
N ARG A 249 5.61 -14.07 4.57
CA ARG A 249 5.02 -15.35 4.97
C ARG A 249 3.50 -15.32 4.84
N TRP A 250 2.91 -16.51 4.81
CA TRP A 250 1.49 -16.69 5.06
C TRP A 250 1.21 -16.80 6.55
N TYR A 251 0.19 -16.07 7.00
CA TYR A 251 -0.38 -16.23 8.33
C TYR A 251 -1.87 -16.59 8.19
N GLU A 252 -2.21 -17.84 8.50
CA GLU A 252 -3.61 -18.26 8.56
C GLU A 252 -4.24 -17.86 9.88
N HIS A 253 -5.41 -17.24 9.80
CA HIS A 253 -6.16 -16.85 11.00
C HIS A 253 -6.70 -18.09 11.72
N PRO A 254 -6.48 -18.22 13.04
CA PRO A 254 -7.19 -19.20 13.85
C PRO A 254 -8.70 -19.00 13.74
N LYS A 255 -9.49 -20.07 13.86
CA LYS A 255 -10.96 -20.03 13.72
C LYS A 255 -11.62 -19.01 14.64
N GLU A 256 -11.04 -18.81 15.81
CA GLU A 256 -11.48 -17.94 16.89
C GLU A 256 -11.20 -16.46 16.60
N LYS A 257 -10.27 -16.18 15.67
CA LYS A 257 -9.89 -14.83 15.22
C LYS A 257 -10.51 -14.45 13.87
N LEU A 258 -11.24 -15.36 13.22
CA LEU A 258 -11.94 -15.05 11.96
C LEU A 258 -13.04 -14.03 12.19
N SER A 259 -13.16 -13.06 11.27
CA SER A 259 -14.35 -12.20 11.17
C SER A 259 -15.61 -13.06 11.03
N HIS A 260 -16.74 -12.58 11.55
CA HIS A 260 -18.01 -13.34 11.57
C HIS A 260 -18.53 -13.76 10.19
N TYR A 261 -18.03 -13.14 9.12
CA TYR A 261 -18.34 -13.41 7.72
C TYR A 261 -17.31 -14.28 6.99
N SER A 262 -16.16 -14.60 7.60
CA SER A 262 -15.07 -15.31 6.91
C SER A 262 -15.07 -16.80 7.23
N LYS A 263 -15.09 -17.63 6.17
CA LYS A 263 -14.86 -19.08 6.23
C LYS A 263 -13.38 -19.41 6.42
N ARG A 264 -12.49 -18.64 5.78
CA ARG A 264 -11.01 -18.76 5.87
C ARG A 264 -10.38 -17.43 5.48
N THR A 265 -9.41 -16.97 6.26
CA THR A 265 -8.57 -15.81 5.93
C THR A 265 -7.11 -16.19 6.06
N ALA A 266 -6.32 -15.83 5.06
CA ALA A 266 -4.87 -15.93 5.09
C ALA A 266 -4.26 -14.57 4.73
N ASP A 267 -3.37 -14.09 5.59
CA ASP A 267 -2.68 -12.82 5.38
C ASP A 267 -1.30 -13.07 4.77
N ILE A 268 -0.95 -12.24 3.79
CA ILE A 268 0.45 -12.01 3.42
C ILE A 268 1.03 -11.06 4.46
N GLU A 269 1.95 -11.54 5.28
CA GLU A 269 2.69 -10.70 6.22
C GLU A 269 4.09 -10.40 5.71
N TYR A 270 4.58 -9.19 6.02
CA TYR A 270 5.95 -8.78 5.77
C TYR A 270 6.71 -8.57 7.08
N ARG A 271 8.01 -8.89 7.07
CA ARG A 271 8.92 -8.72 8.20
C ARG A 271 9.31 -7.24 8.38
N PHE A 272 8.40 -6.45 8.95
CA PHE A 272 8.65 -5.03 9.22
C PHE A 272 9.68 -4.80 10.35
N ASN A 273 9.81 -5.72 11.30
CA ASN A 273 10.64 -5.56 12.50
C ASN A 273 10.25 -4.34 13.36
N PHE A 274 8.95 -4.09 13.54
CA PHE A 274 8.50 -3.06 14.47
C PHE A 274 8.90 -3.42 15.91
N GLY A 275 9.13 -2.41 16.75
CA GLY A 275 9.43 -2.62 18.17
C GLY A 275 8.32 -3.41 18.88
N GLY A 276 8.51 -4.73 19.04
CA GLY A 276 7.56 -5.65 19.66
C GLY A 276 6.80 -6.58 18.71
N SER A 277 6.88 -6.40 17.38
CA SER A 277 6.34 -7.35 16.40
C SER A 277 7.25 -7.47 15.20
N GLU A 278 7.71 -8.69 14.92
CA GLU A 278 8.53 -8.98 13.74
C GLU A 278 7.73 -8.83 12.44
N TRP A 279 6.48 -9.30 12.44
CA TRP A 279 5.62 -9.42 11.26
C TRP A 279 4.46 -8.41 11.31
N GLY A 280 3.99 -8.02 10.13
CA GLY A 280 2.78 -7.23 9.97
C GLY A 280 2.12 -7.49 8.62
N GLU A 281 0.79 -7.50 8.63
CA GLU A 281 -0.08 -7.74 7.47
C GLU A 281 0.11 -6.70 6.35
N LEU A 282 0.32 -7.16 5.12
CA LEU A 282 0.28 -6.37 3.88
C LEU A 282 -1.08 -6.43 3.19
N GLU A 283 -1.60 -7.64 3.07
CA GLU A 283 -2.80 -7.97 2.32
C GLU A 283 -3.46 -9.21 2.93
N GLY A 284 -4.74 -9.11 3.22
CA GLY A 284 -5.57 -10.25 3.61
C GLY A 284 -6.24 -10.86 2.38
N VAL A 285 -6.27 -12.19 2.28
CA VAL A 285 -7.07 -12.91 1.29
C VAL A 285 -8.12 -13.72 2.03
N ALA A 286 -9.38 -13.27 1.98
CA ALA A 286 -10.50 -13.83 2.71
C ALA A 286 -11.48 -14.57 1.79
N ASN A 287 -12.07 -15.65 2.30
CA ASN A 287 -13.25 -16.29 1.73
C ASN A 287 -14.45 -15.92 2.59
N ARG A 288 -15.30 -15.03 2.08
CA ARG A 288 -16.41 -14.39 2.80
C ARG A 288 -17.75 -15.08 2.58
N THR A 289 -17.75 -16.22 1.89
CA THR A 289 -18.99 -16.93 1.49
C THR A 289 -19.99 -15.98 0.82
N ASP A 290 -21.29 -16.14 1.05
CA ASP A 290 -22.35 -15.29 0.50
C ASP A 290 -22.76 -14.14 1.43
N TYR A 291 -22.09 -13.96 2.57
CA TYR A 291 -22.50 -13.05 3.64
C TYR A 291 -22.85 -11.64 3.13
N ASP A 292 -21.96 -11.04 2.34
CA ASP A 292 -22.10 -9.64 1.92
C ASP A 292 -23.31 -9.42 1.00
N LEU A 293 -23.45 -10.25 -0.04
CA LEU A 293 -24.59 -10.17 -0.97
C LEU A 293 -25.90 -10.53 -0.27
N SER A 294 -25.91 -11.58 0.56
CA SER A 294 -27.11 -11.99 1.31
C SER A 294 -27.55 -10.93 2.32
N SER A 295 -26.61 -10.25 2.99
CA SER A 295 -26.92 -9.17 3.94
C SER A 295 -27.52 -7.95 3.24
N HIS A 296 -26.94 -7.52 2.12
CA HIS A 296 -27.47 -6.41 1.33
C HIS A 296 -28.80 -6.74 0.66
N ALA A 297 -28.96 -7.95 0.13
CA ALA A 297 -30.22 -8.40 -0.46
C ALA A 297 -31.37 -8.36 0.57
N LYS A 298 -31.11 -8.87 1.78
CA LYS A 298 -32.08 -8.85 2.88
C LYS A 298 -32.43 -7.43 3.33
N ALA A 299 -31.44 -6.54 3.45
CA ALA A 299 -31.66 -5.19 3.94
C ALA A 299 -32.33 -4.27 2.90
N SER A 300 -31.97 -4.42 1.62
CA SER A 300 -32.46 -3.57 0.52
C SER A 300 -33.73 -4.10 -0.16
N GLY A 301 -34.03 -5.39 -0.04
CA GLY A 301 -35.09 -6.07 -0.77
C GLY A 301 -34.76 -6.34 -2.26
N GLN A 302 -33.54 -6.04 -2.71
CA GLN A 302 -33.09 -6.34 -4.07
C GLN A 302 -32.55 -7.77 -4.18
N ASP A 303 -32.84 -8.43 -5.29
CA ASP A 303 -32.30 -9.77 -5.57
C ASP A 303 -30.88 -9.66 -6.14
N LEU A 304 -29.89 -10.13 -5.36
CA LEU A 304 -28.48 -10.17 -5.73
C LEU A 304 -28.00 -11.59 -6.05
N SER A 305 -28.92 -12.55 -6.21
CA SER A 305 -28.59 -13.90 -6.65
C SER A 305 -28.27 -13.94 -8.15
N TYR A 306 -27.46 -14.92 -8.55
CA TYR A 306 -27.17 -15.22 -9.94
C TYR A 306 -28.03 -16.40 -10.43
N PHE A 307 -28.59 -16.26 -11.64
CA PHE A 307 -29.29 -17.34 -12.32
C PHE A 307 -28.42 -17.93 -13.43
N ASP A 308 -27.98 -19.16 -13.25
CA ASP A 308 -27.25 -19.92 -14.24
C ASP A 308 -28.24 -20.54 -15.23
N GLN A 309 -28.29 -19.99 -16.44
CA GLN A 309 -29.19 -20.47 -17.49
C GLN A 309 -28.82 -21.86 -18.02
N GLU A 310 -27.55 -22.25 -17.96
CA GLU A 310 -27.08 -23.54 -18.48
C GLU A 310 -27.42 -24.67 -17.51
N ALA A 311 -27.27 -24.41 -16.20
CA ALA A 311 -27.63 -25.36 -15.15
C ALA A 311 -29.09 -25.25 -14.67
N GLY A 312 -29.80 -24.18 -15.03
CA GLY A 312 -31.20 -23.95 -14.64
C GLY A 312 -31.38 -23.68 -13.14
N GLU A 313 -30.36 -23.16 -12.47
CA GLU A 313 -30.30 -22.98 -11.02
C GLU A 313 -30.04 -21.53 -10.62
N ARG A 314 -30.44 -21.18 -9.40
CA ARG A 314 -30.23 -19.86 -8.81
C ARG A 314 -29.47 -19.99 -7.52
N TRP A 315 -28.45 -19.16 -7.34
CA TRP A 315 -27.58 -19.19 -6.17
C TRP A 315 -27.00 -17.82 -5.87
N THR A 316 -26.65 -17.56 -4.60
CA THR A 316 -25.92 -16.34 -4.22
C THR A 316 -24.41 -16.59 -4.36
N PRO A 317 -23.67 -15.77 -5.13
CA PRO A 317 -22.24 -15.96 -5.27
C PRO A 317 -21.50 -15.89 -3.93
N TYR A 318 -20.49 -16.75 -3.79
CA TYR A 318 -19.50 -16.61 -2.75
C TYR A 318 -18.45 -15.58 -3.16
N VAL A 319 -17.79 -14.96 -2.19
CA VAL A 319 -16.82 -13.89 -2.44
C VAL A 319 -15.45 -14.26 -1.91
N ILE A 320 -14.44 -14.17 -2.78
CA ILE A 320 -13.02 -14.17 -2.41
C ILE A 320 -12.50 -12.74 -2.49
N GLU A 321 -11.98 -12.24 -1.37
CA GLU A 321 -11.53 -10.86 -1.22
C GLU A 321 -10.01 -10.81 -0.96
N PRO A 322 -9.21 -10.41 -1.96
CA PRO A 322 -7.89 -9.84 -1.72
C PRO A 322 -7.99 -8.35 -1.37
N ALA A 323 -7.52 -7.97 -0.19
CA ALA A 323 -7.58 -6.61 0.32
C ALA A 323 -6.19 -6.11 0.78
N ALA A 324 -5.59 -5.22 0.01
CA ALA A 324 -4.25 -4.67 0.26
C ALA A 324 -4.28 -3.20 0.69
N GLY A 325 -3.42 -2.82 1.64
CA GLY A 325 -3.18 -1.42 2.01
C GLY A 325 -2.06 -0.79 1.18
N VAL A 326 -2.36 0.27 0.40
CA VAL A 326 -1.37 0.95 -0.46
C VAL A 326 -0.17 1.46 0.36
N GLY A 327 -0.45 2.09 1.50
CA GLY A 327 0.60 2.64 2.37
C GLY A 327 1.50 1.56 2.98
N ARG A 328 0.92 0.41 3.35
CA ARG A 328 1.66 -0.74 3.89
C ARG A 328 2.54 -1.38 2.81
N ALA A 329 2.00 -1.59 1.61
CA ALA A 329 2.75 -2.06 0.46
C ALA A 329 3.92 -1.12 0.13
N MET A 330 3.67 0.19 0.06
CA MET A 330 4.72 1.20 -0.18
C MET A 330 5.83 1.13 0.87
N LEU A 331 5.49 1.01 2.16
CA LEU A 331 6.48 0.88 3.22
C LEU A 331 7.31 -0.40 3.07
N ALA A 332 6.66 -1.53 2.75
CA ALA A 332 7.34 -2.80 2.53
C ALA A 332 8.33 -2.72 1.36
N PHE A 333 7.93 -2.15 0.21
CA PHE A 333 8.85 -1.97 -0.93
C PHE A 333 10.00 -1.03 -0.60
N LEU A 334 9.78 0.05 0.14
CA LEU A 334 10.85 0.95 0.58
C LEU A 334 11.84 0.25 1.51
N LEU A 335 11.34 -0.50 2.49
CA LEU A 335 12.17 -1.29 3.39
C LEU A 335 12.94 -2.36 2.63
N ASP A 336 12.29 -3.10 1.75
CA ASP A 336 12.91 -4.23 1.09
C ASP A 336 13.98 -3.82 0.08
N ALA A 337 13.70 -2.74 -0.67
CA ALA A 337 14.61 -2.16 -1.66
C ALA A 337 15.81 -1.41 -1.04
N TYR A 338 15.73 -0.99 0.22
CA TYR A 338 16.81 -0.24 0.86
C TYR A 338 18.04 -1.10 1.12
N VAL A 339 19.15 -0.69 0.51
CA VAL A 339 20.46 -1.33 0.65
C VAL A 339 21.53 -0.25 0.87
N GLU A 340 22.49 -0.53 1.75
CA GLU A 340 23.77 0.17 1.80
C GLU A 340 24.85 -0.73 1.19
N ASP A 341 25.48 -0.28 0.10
CA ASP A 341 26.61 -0.94 -0.54
C ASP A 341 27.75 0.06 -0.79
N GLU A 342 28.70 -0.27 -1.66
CA GLU A 342 29.80 0.63 -2.04
C GLU A 342 29.78 0.95 -3.54
N ALA A 343 30.18 2.17 -3.89
CA ALA A 343 30.47 2.52 -5.28
C ALA A 343 31.68 3.44 -5.40
N PRO A 344 32.36 3.45 -6.56
CA PRO A 344 33.50 4.33 -6.79
C PRO A 344 33.07 5.80 -6.84
N ASN A 345 33.86 6.66 -6.20
CA ASN A 345 33.79 8.10 -6.38
C ASN A 345 34.50 8.52 -7.68
N ALA A 346 34.54 9.84 -7.97
CA ALA A 346 35.19 10.37 -9.17
C ALA A 346 36.70 10.08 -9.26
N LYS A 347 37.34 9.62 -8.18
CA LYS A 347 38.76 9.21 -8.13
C LYS A 347 38.94 7.69 -8.08
N GLY A 348 37.87 6.91 -8.30
CA GLY A 348 37.89 5.44 -8.25
C GLY A 348 37.93 4.84 -6.84
N LYS A 349 37.86 5.65 -5.78
CA LYS A 349 37.83 5.14 -4.40
C LYS A 349 36.42 4.71 -4.04
N MET A 350 36.27 3.50 -3.51
CA MET A 350 34.98 2.99 -3.04
C MET A 350 34.50 3.80 -1.83
N GLU A 351 33.25 4.26 -1.90
CA GLU A 351 32.55 4.97 -0.84
C GLU A 351 31.19 4.32 -0.65
N LYS A 352 30.73 4.28 0.61
CA LYS A 352 29.38 3.84 0.95
C LYS A 352 28.34 4.62 0.15
N ARG A 353 27.32 3.92 -0.34
CA ARG A 353 26.11 4.54 -0.86
C ARG A 353 24.87 3.89 -0.28
N THR A 354 23.86 4.72 -0.14
CA THR A 354 22.49 4.28 0.03
C THR A 354 21.86 4.16 -1.35
N VAL A 355 21.20 3.05 -1.61
CA VAL A 355 20.45 2.80 -2.85
C VAL A 355 19.10 2.18 -2.54
N LEU A 356 18.05 2.69 -3.20
CA LEU A 356 16.75 2.01 -3.24
C LEU A 356 16.70 1.14 -4.50
N ARG A 357 16.83 -0.17 -4.33
CA ARG A 357 16.75 -1.16 -5.42
C ARG A 357 15.30 -1.47 -5.81
N LEU A 358 14.50 -0.43 -6.03
CA LEU A 358 13.10 -0.57 -6.46
C LEU A 358 13.05 -1.21 -7.84
N ASP A 359 12.05 -2.07 -8.09
CA ASP A 359 11.70 -2.48 -9.45
C ASP A 359 11.44 -1.24 -10.32
N HIS A 360 11.91 -1.25 -11.58
CA HIS A 360 11.82 -0.09 -12.46
C HIS A 360 10.38 0.39 -12.66
N ARG A 361 9.39 -0.52 -12.60
CA ARG A 361 7.96 -0.19 -12.68
C ARG A 361 7.49 0.62 -11.49
N LEU A 362 8.10 0.47 -10.32
CA LEU A 362 7.76 1.21 -9.11
C LEU A 362 8.54 2.51 -8.94
N ALA A 363 9.76 2.59 -9.48
CA ALA A 363 10.66 3.74 -9.31
C ALA A 363 9.95 5.09 -9.60
N PRO A 364 10.00 6.09 -8.69
CA PRO A 364 9.32 7.37 -8.88
C PRO A 364 9.78 8.10 -10.15
N VAL A 365 11.09 8.16 -10.35
CA VAL A 365 11.75 8.70 -11.53
C VAL A 365 12.29 7.52 -12.32
N LYS A 366 12.00 7.46 -13.63
CA LYS A 366 12.47 6.36 -14.48
C LYS A 366 13.86 6.65 -15.04
N VAL A 367 14.11 7.91 -15.39
CA VAL A 367 15.39 8.34 -15.94
C VAL A 367 15.77 9.71 -15.41
N ALA A 368 17.04 9.88 -15.03
CA ALA A 368 17.60 11.19 -14.73
C ALA A 368 18.54 11.63 -15.85
N VAL A 369 18.35 12.82 -16.41
CA VAL A 369 19.21 13.39 -17.44
C VAL A 369 20.17 14.42 -16.81
N LEU A 370 21.46 14.13 -16.90
CA LEU A 370 22.50 14.80 -16.12
C LEU A 370 23.62 15.31 -17.04
N PRO A 371 23.76 16.63 -17.28
CA PRO A 371 24.92 17.14 -18.03
C PRO A 371 26.21 16.94 -17.23
N LEU A 372 27.35 16.60 -17.83
CA LEU A 372 28.59 16.30 -17.09
C LEU A 372 29.00 17.46 -16.15
N SER A 373 28.78 18.69 -16.59
CA SER A 373 28.94 19.91 -15.80
C SER A 373 27.90 20.96 -16.20
N ARG A 374 27.78 22.03 -15.40
CA ARG A 374 26.94 23.19 -15.72
C ARG A 374 27.61 24.08 -16.76
N ASN A 375 27.88 23.51 -17.93
CA ASN A 375 28.48 24.19 -19.08
C ASN A 375 27.38 24.67 -20.04
N PRO A 376 27.50 25.89 -20.61
CA PRO A 376 26.51 26.46 -21.54
C PRO A 376 26.33 25.68 -22.84
N GLU A 377 27.28 24.83 -23.24
CA GLU A 377 27.20 23.97 -24.43
C GLU A 377 26.47 22.65 -24.13
N LEU A 378 26.69 22.07 -22.93
CA LEU A 378 26.06 20.80 -22.53
C LEU A 378 24.62 20.98 -22.05
N SER A 379 24.35 22.06 -21.31
CA SER A 379 23.08 22.24 -20.62
C SER A 379 21.86 22.32 -21.56
N PRO A 380 21.92 23.03 -22.71
CA PRO A 380 20.81 23.04 -23.67
C PRO A 380 20.53 21.65 -24.25
N LYS A 381 21.57 20.89 -24.62
CA LYS A 381 21.42 19.54 -25.20
C LYS A 381 20.81 18.57 -24.18
N ALA A 382 21.27 18.62 -22.92
CA ALA A 382 20.70 17.83 -21.84
C ALA A 382 19.25 18.19 -21.50
N LYS A 383 18.90 19.49 -21.49
CA LYS A 383 17.51 19.93 -21.28
C LYS A 383 16.59 19.50 -22.42
N GLY A 384 17.05 19.60 -23.67
CA GLY A 384 16.33 19.13 -24.84
C GLY A 384 16.04 17.63 -24.76
N LEU A 385 17.07 16.83 -24.44
CA LEU A 385 16.90 15.38 -24.23
C LEU A 385 15.91 15.08 -23.09
N ALA A 386 16.04 15.75 -21.95
CA ALA A 386 15.11 15.58 -20.84
C ALA A 386 13.66 15.90 -21.25
N GLN A 387 13.45 16.97 -22.03
CA GLN A 387 12.14 17.35 -22.53
C GLN A 387 11.54 16.32 -23.49
N ALA A 388 12.36 15.73 -24.37
CA ALA A 388 11.92 14.67 -25.27
C ALA A 388 11.50 13.42 -24.48
N LEU A 389 12.34 12.95 -23.55
CA LEU A 389 12.06 11.76 -22.76
C LEU A 389 10.84 11.93 -21.82
N ARG A 390 10.50 13.17 -21.41
CA ARG A 390 9.30 13.47 -20.59
C ARG A 390 7.98 13.16 -21.30
N GLN A 391 7.98 13.00 -22.61
CA GLN A 391 6.78 12.58 -23.35
C GLN A 391 6.38 11.12 -23.03
N HIS A 392 7.29 10.33 -22.45
CA HIS A 392 7.09 8.89 -22.24
C HIS A 392 7.23 8.46 -20.78
N TRP A 393 8.12 9.10 -20.01
CA TRP A 393 8.40 8.69 -18.63
C TRP A 393 8.53 9.88 -17.69
N ASN A 394 8.50 9.60 -16.38
CA ASN A 394 8.87 10.60 -15.38
C ASN A 394 10.40 10.82 -15.39
N ILE A 395 10.83 12.02 -15.78
CA ILE A 395 12.23 12.39 -15.98
C ILE A 395 12.65 13.51 -15.04
N GLU A 396 13.73 13.27 -14.31
CA GLU A 396 14.42 14.32 -13.55
C GLU A 396 15.57 14.91 -14.37
N PHE A 397 15.74 16.23 -14.28
CA PHE A 397 16.91 16.92 -14.80
C PHE A 397 17.64 17.57 -13.64
N ASP A 398 18.96 17.41 -13.59
CA ASP A 398 19.77 17.95 -12.51
C ASP A 398 21.19 18.30 -12.99
N ASP A 399 21.56 19.57 -12.88
CA ASP A 399 22.88 20.12 -13.21
C ASP A 399 23.65 20.62 -11.97
N ALA A 400 23.10 20.40 -10.77
CA ALA A 400 23.68 20.92 -9.54
C ALA A 400 24.79 19.99 -9.01
N GLY A 401 25.99 20.52 -8.86
CA GLY A 401 27.12 19.79 -8.27
C GLY A 401 27.76 18.73 -9.18
N ALA A 402 28.77 18.04 -8.65
CA ALA A 402 29.53 17.05 -9.42
C ALA A 402 28.66 15.85 -9.85
N ILE A 403 28.95 15.27 -11.01
CA ILE A 403 28.17 14.16 -11.59
C ILE A 403 28.02 12.98 -10.62
N GLY A 404 29.07 12.63 -9.88
CA GLY A 404 29.01 11.58 -8.86
C GLY A 404 27.98 11.86 -7.76
N ARG A 405 27.85 13.11 -7.29
CA ARG A 405 26.83 13.48 -6.29
C ARG A 405 25.42 13.41 -6.87
N ARG A 406 25.27 13.65 -8.18
CA ARG A 406 23.98 13.53 -8.87
C ARG A 406 23.57 12.07 -8.99
N TYR A 407 24.47 11.18 -9.39
CA TYR A 407 24.23 9.74 -9.32
C TYR A 407 23.85 9.28 -7.91
N ARG A 408 24.51 9.77 -6.85
CA ARG A 408 24.14 9.43 -5.46
C ARG A 408 22.71 9.85 -5.11
N ARG A 409 22.27 11.05 -5.52
CA ARG A 409 20.89 11.49 -5.28
C ARG A 409 19.87 10.58 -5.97
N GLN A 410 20.19 10.14 -7.18
CA GLN A 410 19.33 9.25 -7.98
C GLN A 410 19.32 7.81 -7.45
N ASP A 411 20.47 7.28 -7.03
CA ASP A 411 20.58 5.99 -6.36
C ASP A 411 19.71 5.98 -5.07
N GLU A 412 19.78 7.05 -4.26
CA GLU A 412 19.01 7.19 -3.01
C GLU A 412 17.48 7.20 -3.18
N ILE A 413 16.98 7.55 -4.37
CA ILE A 413 15.54 7.59 -4.68
C ILE A 413 15.11 6.45 -5.61
N GLY A 414 16.05 5.58 -5.99
CA GLY A 414 15.81 4.37 -6.75
C GLY A 414 15.59 4.57 -8.25
N THR A 415 16.06 5.67 -8.82
CA THR A 415 16.00 5.90 -10.28
C THR A 415 16.82 4.83 -11.02
N PRO A 416 16.21 4.04 -11.93
CA PRO A 416 16.90 2.89 -12.53
C PRO A 416 17.97 3.30 -13.56
N TYR A 417 17.78 4.42 -14.27
CA TYR A 417 18.72 4.87 -15.29
C TYR A 417 19.13 6.33 -15.12
N CYS A 418 20.41 6.63 -15.25
CA CYS A 418 20.91 8.00 -15.39
C CYS A 418 21.57 8.17 -16.76
N VAL A 419 21.16 9.18 -17.51
CA VAL A 419 21.70 9.50 -18.83
C VAL A 419 22.58 10.74 -18.73
N THR A 420 23.86 10.58 -19.02
CA THR A 420 24.86 11.64 -18.93
C THR A 420 25.17 12.21 -20.29
N VAL A 421 25.09 13.53 -20.39
CA VAL A 421 25.47 14.32 -21.57
C VAL A 421 26.83 14.95 -21.29
N ASP A 422 27.87 14.46 -21.97
CA ASP A 422 29.26 14.90 -21.81
C ASP A 422 29.75 15.68 -23.03
N PHE A 423 31.03 16.10 -23.02
CA PHE A 423 31.60 16.86 -24.13
C PHE A 423 31.66 16.03 -25.41
N ASP A 424 31.96 14.73 -25.29
CA ASP A 424 31.96 13.81 -26.43
C ASP A 424 30.57 13.76 -27.09
N THR A 425 29.47 13.97 -26.34
CA THR A 425 28.10 14.04 -26.89
C THR A 425 27.93 15.14 -27.94
N LEU A 426 28.73 16.22 -27.85
CA LEU A 426 28.68 17.31 -28.83
C LEU A 426 29.27 16.88 -30.18
N ASP A 427 30.19 15.92 -30.17
CA ASP A 427 30.90 15.42 -31.35
C ASP A 427 30.28 14.14 -31.93
N ASP A 428 29.99 13.14 -31.07
CA ASP A 428 29.56 11.79 -31.49
C ASP A 428 28.03 11.59 -31.50
N ASN A 429 27.27 12.60 -31.06
CA ASN A 429 25.81 12.56 -30.89
C ASN A 429 25.29 11.35 -30.08
N ALA A 430 26.06 10.88 -29.10
CA ALA A 430 25.70 9.80 -28.19
C ALA A 430 25.75 10.23 -26.73
N VAL A 431 25.09 9.48 -25.86
CA VAL A 431 25.02 9.72 -24.41
C VAL A 431 25.40 8.49 -23.64
N THR A 432 25.86 8.68 -22.40
CA THR A 432 26.25 7.57 -21.53
C THR A 432 25.09 7.21 -20.60
N VAL A 433 24.54 6.01 -20.74
CA VAL A 433 23.46 5.49 -19.89
C VAL A 433 24.05 4.63 -18.79
N ARG A 434 23.85 5.04 -17.53
CA ARG A 434 24.23 4.29 -16.33
C ARG A 434 23.01 3.58 -15.74
N GLU A 435 23.12 2.27 -15.54
CA GLU A 435 22.13 1.47 -14.80
C GLU A 435 22.45 1.47 -13.29
N ARG A 436 21.43 1.64 -12.44
CA ARG A 436 21.57 1.85 -10.99
C ARG A 436 22.27 0.72 -10.25
N ASP A 437 21.84 -0.51 -10.50
CA ASP A 437 22.15 -1.68 -9.67
C ASP A 437 23.55 -2.24 -9.95
N SER A 438 23.85 -2.45 -11.23
CA SER A 438 25.14 -2.92 -11.74
C SER A 438 26.16 -1.80 -11.92
N MET A 439 25.71 -0.54 -11.99
CA MET A 439 26.53 0.64 -12.26
C MET A 439 27.23 0.62 -13.62
N LYS A 440 26.87 -0.32 -14.50
CA LYS A 440 27.40 -0.40 -15.86
C LYS A 440 26.97 0.83 -16.66
N GLN A 441 27.88 1.27 -17.51
CA GLN A 441 27.69 2.43 -18.38
C GLN A 441 27.77 1.97 -19.84
N GLU A 442 26.81 2.38 -20.64
CA GLU A 442 26.73 2.07 -22.07
C GLU A 442 26.61 3.38 -22.86
N ARG A 443 27.39 3.50 -23.95
CA ARG A 443 27.32 4.65 -24.86
C ARG A 443 26.23 4.36 -25.90
N VAL A 444 25.19 5.19 -25.95
CA VAL A 444 24.02 4.98 -26.80
C VAL A 444 23.78 6.23 -27.65
N SER A 445 23.59 6.04 -28.96
CA SER A 445 23.25 7.14 -29.86
C SER A 445 21.96 7.86 -29.42
N LEU A 446 21.94 9.19 -29.52
CA LEU A 446 20.75 9.98 -29.19
C LEU A 446 19.53 9.60 -30.04
N ASP A 447 19.74 9.14 -31.28
CA ASP A 447 18.64 8.71 -32.15
C ASP A 447 18.05 7.35 -31.72
N GLN A 448 18.74 6.61 -30.86
CA GLN A 448 18.33 5.28 -30.38
C GLN A 448 17.91 5.29 -28.90
N ILE A 449 18.13 6.38 -28.17
CA ILE A 449 17.99 6.42 -26.71
C ILE A 449 16.57 6.09 -26.26
N GLU A 450 15.54 6.56 -26.98
CA GLU A 450 14.15 6.29 -26.67
C GLU A 450 13.82 4.79 -26.79
N GLY A 451 14.18 4.16 -27.91
CA GLY A 451 13.99 2.72 -28.12
C GLY A 451 14.79 1.87 -27.13
N TYR A 452 16.03 2.29 -26.83
CA TYR A 452 16.89 1.63 -25.84
C TYR A 452 16.26 1.60 -24.44
N LEU A 453 15.69 2.74 -24.01
CA LEU A 453 15.01 2.88 -22.72
C LEU A 453 13.65 2.17 -22.73
N ALA A 454 12.88 2.25 -23.81
CA ALA A 454 11.58 1.60 -23.95
C ALA A 454 11.67 0.09 -23.75
N GLY A 455 12.68 -0.58 -24.34
CA GLY A 455 12.90 -2.02 -24.14
C GLY A 455 13.24 -2.42 -22.69
N ARG A 456 13.70 -1.46 -21.87
CA ARG A 456 14.11 -1.67 -20.47
C ARG A 456 13.09 -1.17 -19.44
N LEU A 457 12.16 -0.32 -19.86
CA LEU A 457 11.13 0.28 -19.02
C LEU A 457 9.74 -0.25 -19.37
N VAL A 458 9.66 -1.43 -19.98
CA VAL A 458 8.38 -2.10 -20.27
C VAL A 458 7.60 -2.29 -18.96
N GLY A 459 6.34 -1.85 -18.99
CA GLY A 459 5.42 -1.93 -17.86
C GLY A 459 5.42 -0.72 -16.94
N CYS A 460 6.30 0.27 -17.15
CA CYS A 460 6.26 1.56 -16.45
C CYS A 460 5.06 2.42 -16.83
#